data_AF-A0AAN0ND92-F1
#
_entry.id   AF-A0AAN0ND92-F1
#
_cell.length_a   1.000
_cell.length_b   1.000
_cell.length_c   1.000
_cell.angle_alpha   90.00
_cell.angle_beta   90.00
_cell.angle_gamma   90.00
#
_symmetry.space_group_name_H-M   'P 1'
#
loop_
_entity.id
_entity.type
_entity.pdbx_description
1 polymer ?
#
loop_
_entity_poly.entity_id
_entity_poly.type
_entity_poly.pdbx_seq_one_letter_code
_entity_poly.pdbx_strand_id
1 'polypeptide(L)'
;MDILATTNAMQLMNDERFARMEAPLDRTDVAQAANDVNSVIQMSKEFNTMIYEFSEMPRLETIQNRLRDYLTRFRDISLTAAPRRERALAEHRLIYRCLKNGDVEQMKLVITEHLALSKSLLS
;
A
#
# COMPACT_ATOMS: atom_id res chain seq x y z
N MET A 1 -11.07 0.65 6.60
CA MET A 1 -10.75 2.04 6.19
C MET A 1 -10.01 2.04 4.87
N ASP A 2 -9.00 1.17 4.68
CA ASP A 2 -8.22 1.06 3.44
C ASP A 2 -9.08 0.81 2.18
N ILE A 3 -10.08 -0.07 2.24
CA ILE A 3 -10.99 -0.32 1.11
C ILE A 3 -11.73 0.96 0.70
N LEU A 4 -12.24 1.74 1.67
CA LEU A 4 -12.99 2.97 1.40
C LEU A 4 -12.08 4.05 0.79
N ALA A 5 -10.90 4.26 1.38
CA ALA A 5 -9.90 5.19 0.86
C ALA A 5 -9.49 4.80 -0.57
N THR A 6 -9.20 3.52 -0.80
CA THR A 6 -8.78 3.03 -2.12
C THR A 6 -9.90 3.13 -3.15
N THR A 7 -11.14 2.87 -2.77
CA THR A 7 -12.31 3.02 -3.66
C THR A 7 -12.50 4.48 -4.04
N ASN A 8 -12.39 5.41 -3.08
CA ASN A 8 -12.54 6.83 -3.38
C ASN A 8 -11.37 7.36 -4.21
N ALA A 9 -10.14 6.94 -3.89
CA ALA A 9 -8.96 7.26 -4.68
C ALA A 9 -9.12 6.81 -6.12
N MET A 10 -9.59 5.57 -6.35
CA MET A 10 -9.86 5.01 -7.68
C MET A 10 -10.76 5.91 -8.54
N GLN A 11 -11.78 6.52 -7.95
CA GLN A 11 -12.70 7.42 -8.65
C GLN A 11 -12.07 8.77 -9.02
N LEU A 12 -11.02 9.18 -8.31
CA LEU A 12 -10.36 10.47 -8.43
C LEU A 12 -8.99 10.38 -9.12
N MET A 13 -8.60 9.19 -9.60
CA MET A 13 -7.32 9.02 -10.30
C MET A 13 -7.36 9.69 -11.68
N ASN A 14 -6.23 10.29 -12.04
CA ASN A 14 -5.92 10.75 -13.38
C ASN A 14 -4.51 10.25 -13.76
N ASP A 15 -4.08 10.50 -15.00
CA ASP A 15 -2.78 10.00 -15.49
C ASP A 15 -1.60 10.48 -14.64
N GLU A 16 -1.64 11.73 -14.15
CA GLU A 16 -0.61 12.28 -13.27
C GLU A 16 -0.56 11.54 -11.93
N ARG A 17 -1.71 11.29 -11.30
CA ARG A 17 -1.80 10.54 -10.04
C ARG A 17 -1.35 9.09 -10.23
N PHE A 18 -1.68 8.47 -11.37
CA PHE A 18 -1.20 7.12 -11.68
C PHE A 18 0.31 7.09 -11.85
N ALA A 19 0.90 8.04 -12.57
CA ALA A 19 2.35 8.14 -12.72
C ALA A 19 3.05 8.37 -11.37
N ARG A 20 2.50 9.26 -10.53
CA ARG A 20 3.01 9.50 -9.17
C ARG A 20 2.93 8.24 -8.30
N MET A 21 1.84 7.48 -8.40
CA MET A 21 1.65 6.23 -7.64
C MET A 21 2.53 5.08 -8.11
N GLU A 22 2.85 5.02 -9.40
CA GLU A 22 3.70 3.97 -9.99
C GLU A 22 5.17 4.16 -9.63
N ALA A 23 5.66 5.40 -9.55
CA ALA A 23 7.05 5.73 -9.24
C ALA A 23 7.62 5.05 -7.97
N PRO A 24 6.96 5.06 -6.79
CA PRO A 24 7.47 4.34 -5.63
C PRO A 24 7.49 2.82 -5.81
N LEU A 25 6.57 2.25 -6.62
CA LEU A 25 6.56 0.80 -6.90
C LEU A 25 7.76 0.39 -7.75
N ASP A 26 8.10 1.18 -8.77
CA ASP A 26 9.28 0.91 -9.60
C ASP A 26 10.57 1.01 -8.77
N ARG A 27 10.64 2.02 -7.89
CA ARG A 27 11.76 2.17 -6.96
C ARG A 27 11.84 1.02 -5.95
N THR A 28 10.70 0.46 -5.50
CA THR A 28 10.73 -0.72 -4.61
C THR A 28 11.34 -1.94 -5.28
N ASP A 29 11.11 -2.14 -6.58
CA ASP A 29 11.69 -3.29 -7.30
C ASP A 29 13.22 -3.18 -7.39
N VAL A 30 13.73 -1.97 -7.63
CA VAL A 30 15.18 -1.70 -7.63
C VAL A 30 15.78 -1.90 -6.23
N ALA A 31 15.15 -1.37 -5.18
CA ALA A 31 15.62 -1.51 -3.82
C ALA A 31 15.58 -2.98 -3.34
N GLN A 32 14.55 -3.73 -3.72
CA GLN A 32 14.43 -5.15 -3.42
C GLN A 32 15.55 -5.96 -4.09
N ALA A 33 15.86 -5.69 -5.37
CA ALA A 33 16.96 -6.33 -6.07
C ALA A 33 18.33 -6.03 -5.42
N ALA A 34 18.48 -4.85 -4.81
CA ALA A 34 19.66 -4.47 -4.05
C ALA A 34 19.67 -4.98 -2.59
N ASN A 35 18.63 -5.70 -2.15
CA ASN A 35 18.40 -6.09 -0.75
C ASN A 35 18.38 -4.90 0.24
N ASP A 36 18.03 -3.70 -0.23
CA ASP A 36 17.85 -2.52 0.62
C ASP A 36 16.44 -2.52 1.24
N VAL A 37 16.30 -3.32 2.30
CA VAL A 37 15.03 -3.53 3.00
C VAL A 37 14.47 -2.22 3.58
N ASN A 38 15.33 -1.32 4.06
CA ASN A 38 14.91 -0.04 4.64
C ASN A 38 14.25 0.84 3.59
N SER A 39 14.85 0.92 2.40
CA SER A 39 14.27 1.64 1.26
C SER A 39 12.94 1.01 0.80
N VAL A 40 12.84 -0.32 0.75
CA VAL A 40 11.58 -1.00 0.41
C VAL A 40 10.46 -0.64 1.38
N ILE A 41 10.75 -0.63 2.69
CA ILE A 41 9.80 -0.25 3.74
C ILE A 41 9.35 1.20 3.54
N GLN A 42 10.29 2.12 3.29
CA GLN A 42 9.98 3.55 3.13
C GLN A 42 9.09 3.81 1.92
N MET A 43 9.40 3.22 0.77
CA MET A 43 8.60 3.39 -0.45
C MET A 43 7.24 2.67 -0.35
N SER A 44 7.18 1.54 0.35
CA SER A 44 5.90 0.89 0.68
C SER A 44 5.00 1.78 1.53
N LYS A 45 5.58 2.55 2.47
CA LYS A 45 4.83 3.57 3.24
C LYS A 45 4.38 4.71 2.34
N GLU A 46 5.24 5.16 1.44
CA GLU A 46 4.95 6.22 0.47
C GLU A 46 3.74 5.85 -0.41
N PHE A 47 3.75 4.67 -1.03
CA PHE A 47 2.61 4.14 -1.81
C PHE A 47 1.32 4.14 -0.99
N ASN A 48 1.37 3.61 0.23
CA ASN A 48 0.21 3.58 1.11
C ASN A 48 -0.28 4.99 1.46
N THR A 49 0.59 5.97 1.69
CA THR A 49 0.19 7.37 1.93
C THR A 49 -0.57 7.94 0.74
N MET A 50 -0.09 7.70 -0.48
CA MET A 50 -0.70 8.23 -1.70
C MET A 50 -2.15 7.76 -1.88
N ILE A 51 -2.49 6.54 -1.45
CA ILE A 51 -3.89 6.07 -1.45
C ILE A 51 -4.80 7.01 -0.64
N TYR A 52 -4.34 7.45 0.54
CA TYR A 52 -5.12 8.35 1.39
C TYR A 52 -5.12 9.78 0.86
N GLU A 53 -3.98 10.26 0.35
CA GLU A 53 -3.89 11.56 -0.31
C GLU A 53 -4.88 11.66 -1.48
N PHE A 54 -4.86 10.67 -2.39
CA PHE A 54 -5.72 10.66 -3.57
C PHE A 54 -7.16 10.32 -3.26
N SER A 55 -7.44 9.76 -2.08
CA SER A 55 -8.82 9.58 -1.62
C SER A 55 -9.49 10.92 -1.32
N GLU A 56 -8.77 12.04 -1.13
CA GLU A 56 -9.37 13.33 -0.76
C GLU A 56 -10.34 13.24 0.44
N MET A 57 -10.05 12.34 1.38
CA MET A 57 -10.81 12.14 2.60
C MET A 57 -10.02 12.68 3.82
N PRO A 58 -9.90 14.01 4.03
CA PRO A 58 -8.98 14.59 5.01
C PRO A 58 -9.28 14.17 6.47
N ARG A 59 -10.55 13.89 6.78
CA ARG A 59 -10.95 13.33 8.09
C ARG A 59 -10.45 11.90 8.27
N LEU A 60 -10.52 11.08 7.21
CA LEU A 60 -10.05 9.70 7.23
C LEU A 60 -8.53 9.64 7.28
N GLU A 61 -7.85 10.52 6.53
CA GLU A 61 -6.40 10.72 6.58
C GLU A 61 -5.93 11.08 8.00
N THR A 62 -6.61 12.02 8.67
CA THR A 62 -6.28 12.41 10.04
C THR A 62 -6.42 11.25 11.03
N ILE A 63 -7.49 10.46 10.93
CA ILE A 63 -7.72 9.28 11.78
C ILE A 63 -6.68 8.19 11.48
N GLN A 64 -6.36 7.98 10.20
CA GLN A 64 -5.41 6.97 9.77
C GLN A 64 -3.98 7.33 10.15
N ASN A 65 -3.56 8.60 10.05
CA ASN A 65 -2.25 9.07 10.53
C ASN A 65 -2.07 8.81 12.04
N ARG A 66 -3.13 8.99 12.84
CA ARG A 66 -3.10 8.67 14.28
C ARG A 66 -3.02 7.16 14.57
N LEU A 67 -3.66 6.32 13.75
CA LEU A 67 -3.58 4.86 13.87
C LEU A 67 -2.28 4.28 13.27
N ARG A 68 -1.67 5.01 12.34
CA ARG A 68 -0.41 4.67 11.67
C ARG A 68 0.72 4.53 12.66
N ASP A 69 0.86 5.42 13.64
CA ASP A 69 1.97 5.31 14.61
C ASP A 69 1.94 4.00 15.40
N TYR A 70 0.74 3.46 15.65
CA TYR A 70 0.56 2.18 16.35
C TYR A 70 0.71 0.97 15.41
N LEU A 71 0.21 1.04 14.17
CA LEU A 71 0.22 -0.08 13.21
C LEU A 71 1.48 -0.16 12.34
N THR A 72 2.21 0.94 12.15
CA THR A 72 3.40 1.01 11.27
C THR A 72 4.55 0.16 11.80
N ARG A 73 4.72 0.06 13.12
CA ARG A 73 5.71 -0.84 13.74
C ARG A 73 5.50 -2.30 13.33
N PHE A 74 4.26 -2.76 13.21
CA PHE A 74 3.96 -4.15 12.84
C PHE A 74 4.17 -4.40 11.35
N ARG A 75 3.85 -3.41 10.50
CA ARG A 75 4.07 -3.47 9.06
C ARG A 75 5.57 -3.51 8.71
N ASP A 76 6.38 -2.73 9.43
CA ASP A 76 7.85 -2.71 9.27
C ASP A 76 8.48 -4.05 9.61
N ILE A 77 8.06 -4.68 10.72
CA ILE A 77 8.54 -6.02 11.11
C ILE A 77 8.17 -7.06 10.04
N SER A 78 6.94 -7.01 9.49
CA SER A 78 6.49 -7.99 8.49
C SER A 78 7.31 -7.95 7.19
N LEU A 79 7.80 -6.78 6.78
CA LEU A 79 8.59 -6.60 5.56
C LEU A 79 10.08 -6.96 5.74
N THR A 80 10.54 -7.23 6.96
CA THR A 80 11.92 -7.72 7.18
C THR A 80 12.14 -9.13 6.64
N ALA A 81 11.11 -9.99 6.72
CA ALA A 81 11.15 -11.35 6.20
C ALA A 81 11.01 -11.36 4.66
N ALA A 82 12.00 -11.92 3.96
CA ALA A 82 12.05 -11.90 2.49
C ALA A 82 10.79 -12.47 1.80
N PRO A 83 10.24 -13.64 2.19
CA PRO A 83 9.04 -14.18 1.53
C PRO A 83 7.80 -13.29 1.72
N ARG A 84 7.66 -12.65 2.89
CA ARG A 84 6.55 -11.74 3.16
C ARG A 84 6.70 -10.44 2.39
N ARG A 85 7.93 -9.92 2.28
CA ARG A 85 8.26 -8.71 1.52
C ARG A 85 7.94 -8.89 0.03
N GLU A 86 8.38 -9.99 -0.58
CA GLU A 86 8.08 -10.29 -1.99
C GLU A 86 6.57 -10.35 -2.23
N ARG A 87 5.84 -11.05 -1.36
CA ARG A 87 4.38 -11.12 -1.44
C ARG A 87 3.72 -9.74 -1.29
N ALA A 88 4.19 -8.90 -0.35
CA ALA A 88 3.66 -7.56 -0.15
C ALA A 88 3.85 -6.66 -1.39
N LEU A 89 5.00 -6.76 -2.04
CA LEU A 89 5.29 -6.02 -3.27
C LEU A 89 4.36 -6.46 -4.41
N ALA A 90 4.13 -7.77 -4.56
CA ALA A 90 3.17 -8.29 -5.52
C ALA A 90 1.74 -7.81 -5.23
N GLU A 91 1.33 -7.79 -3.95
CA GLU A 91 0.02 -7.28 -3.52
C GLU A 91 -0.14 -5.78 -3.85
N HIS A 92 0.87 -4.94 -3.60
CA HIS A 92 0.83 -3.51 -3.96
C HIS A 92 0.70 -3.30 -5.47
N ARG A 93 1.46 -4.06 -6.28
CA ARG A 93 1.35 -4.03 -7.75
C ARG A 93 -0.05 -4.43 -8.23
N LEU A 94 -0.65 -5.43 -7.58
CA LEU A 94 -2.00 -5.86 -7.92
C LEU A 94 -3.04 -4.80 -7.55
N ILE A 95 -2.94 -4.18 -6.37
CA ILE A 95 -3.80 -3.06 -5.97
C ILE A 95 -3.73 -1.92 -6.99
N TYR A 96 -2.52 -1.52 -7.41
CA TYR A 96 -2.31 -0.51 -8.47
C TYR A 96 -3.00 -0.89 -9.79
N ARG A 97 -2.89 -2.16 -10.21
CA ARG A 97 -3.58 -2.64 -11.43
C ARG A 97 -5.10 -2.59 -11.28
N CYS A 98 -5.64 -2.97 -10.13
CA CYS A 98 -7.07 -2.85 -9.87
C CYS A 98 -7.54 -1.39 -9.94
N LEU A 99 -6.77 -0.45 -9.36
CA LEU A 99 -7.03 0.99 -9.46
C LEU A 99 -7.09 1.45 -10.93
N LYS A 100 -6.10 1.04 -11.74
CA LYS A 100 -6.01 1.40 -13.16
C LYS A 100 -7.15 0.82 -14.01
N ASN A 101 -7.61 -0.37 -13.66
CA ASN A 101 -8.67 -1.08 -14.38
C ASN A 101 -10.08 -0.81 -13.84
N GLY A 102 -10.21 -0.11 -12.71
CA GLY A 102 -11.49 0.09 -12.03
C GLY A 102 -12.06 -1.19 -11.39
N ASP A 103 -11.23 -2.20 -11.10
CA ASP A 103 -11.68 -3.50 -10.55
C ASP A 103 -11.83 -3.44 -9.03
N VAL A 104 -13.00 -3.00 -8.58
CA VAL A 104 -13.33 -2.81 -7.17
C VAL A 104 -13.37 -4.12 -6.39
N GLU A 105 -13.91 -5.20 -6.97
CA GLU A 105 -14.07 -6.46 -6.25
C GLU A 105 -12.74 -7.18 -6.06
N GLN A 106 -11.88 -7.20 -7.09
CA GLN A 106 -10.53 -7.71 -6.94
C GLN A 106 -9.72 -6.89 -5.95
N MET A 107 -9.82 -5.55 -6.00
CA MET A 107 -9.14 -4.66 -5.04
C MET A 107 -9.53 -4.97 -3.59
N LYS A 108 -10.82 -5.17 -3.30
CA LYS A 108 -11.30 -5.51 -1.95
C LYS A 108 -10.71 -6.81 -1.44
N LEU A 109 -10.65 -7.85 -2.27
CA LEU A 109 -10.09 -9.14 -1.90
C LEU A 109 -8.60 -8.99 -1.55
N VAL A 110 -7.83 -8.35 -2.42
CA VAL A 110 -6.37 -8.18 -2.25
C VAL A 110 -6.04 -7.37 -1.01
N ILE A 111 -6.75 -6.27 -0.76
CA ILE A 111 -6.55 -5.47 0.46
C ILE A 111 -6.90 -6.29 1.71
N THR A 112 -7.98 -7.06 1.67
CA THR A 112 -8.39 -7.89 2.82
C THR A 112 -7.33 -8.92 3.17
N GLU A 113 -6.80 -9.64 2.17
CA GLU A 113 -5.72 -10.61 2.35
C GLU A 113 -4.43 -9.95 2.85
N HIS A 114 -4.04 -8.82 2.24
CA HIS A 114 -2.85 -8.07 2.62
C HIS A 114 -2.89 -7.63 4.09
N LEU A 115 -4.05 -7.14 4.56
CA LEU A 115 -4.25 -6.72 5.95
C LEU A 115 -4.27 -7.92 6.91
N ALA A 116 -4.92 -9.02 6.53
CA ALA A 116 -4.94 -10.24 7.35
C ALA A 116 -3.54 -10.79 7.60
N LEU A 117 -2.70 -10.85 6.56
CA LEU A 117 -1.32 -11.35 6.64
C LEU A 117 -0.40 -10.41 7.41
N SER A 118 -0.60 -9.10 7.26
CA SER A 118 0.15 -8.10 8.03
C SER A 118 -0.18 -8.15 9.53
N LYS A 119 -1.40 -8.60 9.89
CA LYS A 119 -1.86 -8.73 11.28
C LYS A 119 -1.54 -10.10 11.89
N SER A 120 -1.49 -11.16 11.09
CA SER A 120 -1.32 -12.55 11.53
C SER A 120 0.05 -12.88 12.14
N LEU A 121 1.08 -12.05 11.96
CA LEU A 121 2.42 -12.29 12.52
C LEU A 121 2.54 -11.98 14.03
N LEU A 122 1.39 -11.93 14.73
CA LEU A 122 1.28 -11.66 16.17
C LEU A 122 0.64 -12.84 16.95
N SER A 123 0.46 -14.01 16.32
CA SER A 123 -0.02 -15.24 16.96
C SER A 123 1.01 -16.35 16.89
#